data_AF-A0A7K4IMU7-F1
#
_entry.id   AF-A0A7K4IMU7-F1
#
_cell.length_a   1.000
_cell.length_b   1.000
_cell.length_c   1.000
_cell.angle_alpha   90.00
_cell.angle_beta   90.00
_cell.angle_gamma   90.00
#
_symmetry.space_group_name_H-M   'P 1'
#
loop_
_entity.id
_entity.type
_entity.pdbx_description
1 polymer ?
#
loop_
_entity_poly.entity_id
_entity_poly.type
_entity_poly.pdbx_seq_one_letter_code
_entity_poly.pdbx_strand_id
1 'polypeptide(L)' 'MSLGSIIFYLGFGFLTGSISSIGFTVLFMSLLLAYIKFIEEKELGARFGQEYTEYKKRTPFLIPCRRKRLKSLTHWFLDV' A
#
# COMPACT_ATOMS: atom_id res chain seq x y z
N MET A 1 -7.98 -0.87 -1.00
CA MET A 1 -8.86 -2.01 -1.36
C MET A 1 -8.06 -3.11 -2.08
N SER A 2 -7.09 -2.76 -2.92
CA SER A 2 -6.34 -3.67 -3.80
C SER A 2 -5.71 -4.90 -3.14
N LEU A 3 -5.12 -4.77 -1.93
CA LEU A 3 -4.51 -5.90 -1.20
C LEU A 3 -5.56 -6.97 -0.81
N GLY A 4 -6.78 -6.55 -0.45
CA GLY A 4 -7.87 -7.48 -0.16
C GLY A 4 -8.32 -8.26 -1.41
N SER A 5 -8.45 -7.57 -2.55
CA SER A 5 -8.73 -8.20 -3.85
C SER A 5 -7.62 -9.18 -4.24
N ILE A 6 -6.36 -8.81 -3.98
CA ILE A 6 -5.18 -9.64 -4.19
C ILE A 6 -5.31 -10.98 -3.45
N ILE A 7 -5.58 -10.93 -2.15
CA ILE A 7 -5.72 -12.12 -1.33
C ILE A 7 -6.93 -12.96 -1.76
N PHE A 8 -8.05 -12.31 -2.10
CA PHE A 8 -9.27 -13.00 -2.51
C PHE A 8 -9.08 -13.84 -3.77
N TYR A 9 -8.52 -13.28 -4.84
CA TYR A 9 -8.33 -14.02 -6.10
C TYR A 9 -7.24 -15.09 -5.98
N LEU A 10 -6.19 -14.85 -5.18
CA LEU A 10 -5.20 -15.89 -4.85
C LEU A 10 -5.86 -17.07 -4.13
N GLY A 11 -6.65 -16.80 -3.09
CA GLY A 11 -7.39 -17.83 -2.37
C GLY A 11 -8.35 -18.61 -3.28
N PHE A 12 -9.05 -17.92 -4.18
CA PHE A 12 -9.93 -18.55 -5.16
C PHE A 12 -9.16 -19.45 -6.15
N GLY A 13 -7.98 -19.02 -6.60
CA GLY A 13 -7.08 -19.82 -7.44
C GLY A 13 -6.65 -21.12 -6.74
N PHE A 14 -6.35 -21.06 -5.44
CA PHE A 14 -6.04 -22.26 -4.64
C PHE A 14 -7.25 -23.18 -4.47
N LEU A 15 -8.44 -22.63 -4.18
CA LEU A 15 -9.67 -23.42 -4.00
C LEU A 15 -10.07 -24.19 -5.28
N THR A 16 -9.82 -23.61 -6.45
CA THR A 16 -10.12 -24.26 -7.74
C THR A 16 -9.05 -25.26 -8.18
N GLY A 17 -7.89 -25.31 -7.52
CA GLY A 17 -6.78 -26.22 -7.86
C GLY A 17 -6.13 -25.94 -9.22
N SER A 18 -6.46 -24.84 -9.88
CA SER A 18 -5.97 -24.53 -11.23
C SER A 18 -4.68 -23.72 -11.17
N ILE A 19 -3.56 -24.38 -11.49
CA ILE A 19 -2.23 -23.75 -11.56
C ILE A 19 -2.22 -22.58 -12.55
N SER A 20 -2.93 -22.72 -13.68
CA SER A 20 -3.06 -21.64 -14.67
C SER A 20 -3.77 -20.41 -14.09
N SER A 21 -4.85 -20.63 -13.32
CA SER A 21 -5.58 -19.55 -12.64
C SER A 21 -4.68 -18.81 -11.65
N ILE A 22 -3.90 -19.55 -10.85
CA ILE A 22 -2.92 -18.96 -9.92
C ILE A 22 -1.86 -18.16 -10.69
N GLY A 23 -1.33 -18.70 -11.79
CA GLY A 23 -0.33 -18.03 -12.63
C GLY A 23 -0.82 -16.70 -13.18
N PHE A 24 -2.02 -16.67 -13.77
CA PHE A 24 -2.63 -15.42 -14.25
C PHE A 24 -2.89 -14.45 -13.11
N THR A 25 -3.40 -14.95 -11.99
CA THR A 25 -3.68 -14.15 -10.80
C THR A 25 -2.42 -13.44 -10.29
N VAL A 26 -1.30 -14.17 -10.15
CA VAL A 26 -0.02 -13.60 -9.73
C VAL A 26 0.48 -12.55 -10.75
N LEU A 27 0.43 -12.85 -12.05
CA LEU A 27 0.84 -11.93 -13.10
C LEU A 27 0.07 -10.60 -13.05
N PHE A 28 -1.26 -10.66 -13.00
CA PHE A 28 -2.11 -9.46 -12.93
C PHE A 28 -1.86 -8.68 -11.65
N MET A 29 -1.63 -9.35 -10.52
CA MET A 29 -1.33 -8.67 -9.26
C MET A 29 0.02 -7.97 -9.28
N SER A 30 1.06 -8.58 -9.86
CA SER A 30 2.36 -7.94 -10.03
C SER A 30 2.25 -6.67 -10.88
N LEU A 31 1.50 -6.73 -11.98
CA LEU A 31 1.24 -5.57 -12.85
C LEU A 31 0.48 -4.46 -12.10
N LEU A 32 -0.58 -4.82 -11.37
CA LEU A 32 -1.36 -3.87 -10.59
C LEU A 32 -0.51 -3.20 -9.50
N LEU A 33 0.30 -3.97 -8.77
CA LEU A 33 1.20 -3.41 -7.75
C LEU A 33 2.25 -2.48 -8.35
N ALA A 34 2.79 -2.83 -9.53
CA ALA A 34 3.70 -1.95 -10.25
C ALA A 34 3.00 -0.65 -10.67
N TYR A 35 1.79 -0.72 -11.19
CA TYR A 35 1.00 0.46 -11.55
C TYR A 35 0.80 1.39 -10.35
N ILE A 36 0.30 0.86 -9.22
CA ILE A 36 0.07 1.67 -8.02
C ILE A 36 1.39 2.30 -7.55
N LYS A 37 2.48 1.52 -7.55
CA LYS A 37 3.78 1.99 -7.05
C LYS A 37 4.41 3.08 -7.91
N PHE A 38 4.33 2.95 -9.23
CA PHE A 38 5.06 3.82 -10.16
C PHE A 38 4.23 4.97 -10.72
N ILE A 39 2.91 4.82 -10.79
CA ILE A 39 2.01 5.80 -11.40
C ILE A 39 1.21 6.50 -10.30
N GLU A 40 0.41 5.74 -9.54
CA GLU A 40 -0.49 6.31 -8.54
C GLU A 40 0.25 7.03 -7.41
N GLU A 41 1.31 6.43 -6.84
CA GLU A 41 2.11 7.12 -5.81
C GLU A 41 2.81 8.39 -6.34
N LYS A 42 3.16 8.44 -7.64
CA LYS A 42 3.77 9.64 -8.23
C LYS A 42 2.74 10.75 -8.41
N GLU A 43 1.55 10.39 -8.90
CA GLU A 43 0.43 11.33 -9.06
C GLU A 43 0.00 11.90 -7.71
N LEU A 44 -0.10 11.06 -6.68
CA LEU A 44 -0.38 11.48 -5.31
C LEU A 44 0.71 12.41 -4.77
N GLY A 45 1.98 12.10 -5.03
CA GLY A 45 3.10 12.97 -4.68
C GLY A 45 3.03 14.33 -5.37
N ALA A 46 2.64 14.38 -6.64
CA ALA A 46 2.47 15.63 -7.37
C ALA A 46 1.27 16.45 -6.88
N ARG A 47 0.17 15.79 -6.52
CA ARG A 47 -1.08 16.43 -6.11
C ARG A 47 -1.07 16.91 -4.65
N PHE A 48 -0.42 16.18 -3.75
CA PHE A 48 -0.46 16.42 -2.31
C PHE A 48 0.91 16.79 -1.70
N GLY A 49 2.00 16.70 -2.47
CA GLY A 49 3.32 17.22 -2.11
C GLY A 49 3.90 16.65 -0.81
N GLN A 50 4.24 17.54 0.13
CA GLN A 50 4.90 17.19 1.39
C GLN A 50 4.01 16.34 2.32
N GLU A 51 2.71 16.61 2.36
CA GLU A 51 1.77 15.88 3.23
C GLU A 51 1.74 14.38 2.88
N TYR A 52 1.66 14.08 1.58
CA TYR A 52 1.74 12.70 1.10
C TYR A 52 3.12 12.07 1.33
N THR A 53 4.19 12.87 1.22
CA THR A 53 5.56 12.40 1.47
C THR A 53 5.74 11.97 2.93
N GLU A 54 5.21 12.73 3.89
CA GLU A 54 5.22 12.35 5.30
C GLU A 54 4.34 11.14 5.60
N TYR A 55 3.14 11.10 5.01
CA TYR A 55 2.24 9.95 5.12
C TYR A 55 2.91 8.67 4.58
N LYS A 56 3.52 8.72 3.40
CA LYS A 56 4.24 7.60 2.77
C LYS A 56 5.41 7.10 3.61
N LYS A 57 6.08 7.98 4.37
CA LYS A 57 7.12 7.57 5.32
C LYS A 57 6.54 6.77 6.51
N ARG A 58 5.31 7.06 6.91
CA ARG A 58 4.64 6.41 8.05
C ARG A 58 3.93 5.12 7.63
N THR A 59 3.41 5.07 6.42
CA THR A 59 2.59 3.96 5.90
C THR A 59 3.36 3.17 4.85
N PRO A 60 3.98 2.02 5.21
CA PRO A 60 4.59 1.14 4.22
C PRO A 60 3.56 0.57 3.25
N PHE A 61 3.97 0.30 2.01
CA PHE A 61 3.08 0.02 0.87
C PHE A 61 2.28 -1.29 0.99
N LEU A 62 2.91 -2.39 1.43
CA LEU A 62 2.32 -3.73 1.41
C LEU A 62 2.24 -4.36 2.80
N ILE A 63 3.35 -4.35 3.55
CA ILE A 63 3.43 -5.01 4.85
C ILE A 63 3.37 -3.94 5.93
N PRO A 64 2.36 -3.95 6.82
CA PRO A 64 2.28 -3.01 7.92
C PRO A 64 3.43 -3.28 8.91
N CYS A 65 4.48 -2.46 8.85
CA CYS A 65 5.54 -2.49 9.85
C CYS A 65 5.12 -1.69 11.09
N ARG A 66 5.35 -2.24 12.30
CA ARG A 66 5.22 -1.51 13.56
C ARG A 66 6.36 -0.49 13.70
N ARG A 67 6.27 0.66 13.02
CA ARG A 67 7.21 1.77 13.23
C ARG A 67 6.85 2.50 14.53
N LYS A 68 7.82 2.65 15.44
CA LYS A 68 7.64 3.40 16.70
C LYS A 68 7.26 4.85 16.38
N ARG A 69 6.15 5.31 16.97
CA ARG A 69 5.66 6.69 16.88
C ARG A 69 6.71 7.64 17.46
N LEU A 70 7.46 8.39 16.64
CA LEU A 70 8.21 9.53 17.16
C LEU A 70 7.19 10.57 17.63
N LYS A 71 7.14 10.81 18.95
CA LYS A 71 6.33 11.85 19.57
C LYS A 71 6.83 13.20 19.07
N SER A 72 5.99 13.91 18.32
CA SER A 72 6.18 15.30 17.94
C SER A 72 4.83 16.01 18.00
N LEU A 73 4.25 16.09 19.20
CA LEU A 73 3.05 16.89 19.51
C LEU A 73 3.12 17.35 20.98
N THR A 74 4.23 17.99 21.37
CA THR A 74 4.41 18.60 22.70
C THR A 74 4.80 20.08 22.64
N HIS A 75 4.58 20.76 21.51
CA HIS A 75 4.83 22.21 21.39
C HIS A 75 3.58 23.08 21.16
N TRP A 76 2.37 22.49 21.09
CA TRP A 76 1.13 23.27 20.85
C TRP A 76 0.34 23.63 22.13
N PHE A 77 0.81 23.24 23.32
CA PHE A 77 0.03 23.35 24.57
C PHE A 77 0.73 24.13 25.70
N LEU A 78 1.90 24.72 25.46
CA LEU A 78 2.64 25.49 26.48
C LEU A 78 2.67 27.01 26.20
N ASP A 79 1.99 27.48 25.15
CA ASP A 79 1.93 28.90 24.75
C ASP A 79 0.50 29.49 24.89
N VAL A 80 -0.24 29.10 25.95
CA VAL A 80 -1.53 29.72 26.34
C VAL A 80 -1.53 30.04 27.82
#